data_AF-A0A6H2W1J4-F1
#
_entry.id   AF-A0A6H2W1J4-F1
#
_cell.length_a   1.000
_cell.length_b   1.000
_cell.length_c   1.000
_cell.angle_alpha   90.00
_cell.angle_beta   90.00
_cell.angle_gamma   90.00
#
_symmetry.space_group_name_H-M   'P 1'
#
loop_
_entity.id
_entity.type
_entity.pdbx_description
1 polymer ?
#
loop_
_entity_poly.entity_id
_entity_poly.type
_entity_poly.pdbx_seq_one_letter_code
_entity_poly.pdbx_strand_id
1 'polypeptide(L)'
;MFEILRKKISSYSVVLFCLVVLSIFLSGKIVVNVKTYRVERQNSLVLLSRSVEAAYSRGIFPPETAMPMLEQAYRRGGKEAVSYAGFLASCFHIHNDPLRGAYYSGLAYQHGTHLQLPSPQHILLKEIADAHATKQYQEVLDKSRELLSSISSSKDFPMLRFLTLLRMIEVKESLNQDFSLELTELKALPGFEDYEQFYKDGVWTISKRYSSLRALY
;
A
#
# COMPACT_ATOMS: atom_id res chain seq x y z
N MET A 1 -18.23 73.04 -24.84
CA MET A 1 -18.62 71.61 -24.98
C MET A 1 -17.46 70.71 -25.42
N PHE A 2 -16.59 71.14 -26.34
CA PHE A 2 -15.44 70.37 -26.85
C PHE A 2 -14.37 70.01 -25.80
N GLU A 3 -14.03 70.92 -24.88
CA GLU A 3 -13.00 70.64 -23.85
C GLU A 3 -13.42 69.59 -22.82
N ILE A 4 -14.71 69.54 -22.48
CA ILE A 4 -15.25 68.57 -21.51
C ILE A 4 -15.20 67.15 -22.10
N LEU A 5 -15.51 67.01 -23.40
CA LEU A 5 -15.42 65.75 -24.12
C LEU A 5 -13.96 65.26 -24.21
N ARG A 6 -13.02 66.17 -24.49
CA ARG A 6 -11.58 65.88 -24.57
C ARG A 6 -11.00 65.44 -23.22
N LYS A 7 -11.36 66.11 -22.11
CA LYS A 7 -10.99 65.70 -20.74
C LYS A 7 -11.57 64.33 -20.37
N LYS A 8 -12.82 64.03 -20.78
CA LYS A 8 -13.44 62.72 -20.55
C LYS A 8 -12.70 61.61 -21.29
N ILE A 9 -12.43 61.79 -22.59
CA ILE A 9 -11.72 60.79 -23.41
C ILE A 9 -10.29 60.58 -22.88
N SER A 10 -9.60 61.64 -22.48
CA SER A 10 -8.27 61.55 -21.86
C SER A 10 -8.30 60.81 -20.53
N SER A 11 -9.31 61.03 -19.69
CA SER A 11 -9.47 60.33 -18.40
C SER A 11 -9.78 58.84 -18.61
N TYR A 12 -10.68 58.50 -19.55
CA TYR A 12 -10.97 57.10 -19.88
C TYR A 12 -9.76 56.37 -20.45
N SER A 13 -8.96 57.02 -21.31
CA SER A 13 -7.74 56.42 -21.86
C SER A 13 -6.69 56.13 -20.77
N VAL A 14 -6.54 57.03 -19.79
CA VAL A 14 -5.65 56.82 -18.64
C VAL A 14 -6.14 55.67 -17.75
N VAL A 15 -7.44 55.61 -17.45
CA VAL A 15 -8.02 54.51 -16.66
C VAL A 15 -7.84 53.16 -17.38
N LEU A 16 -8.06 53.12 -18.69
CA LEU A 16 -7.91 51.91 -19.49
C LEU A 16 -6.45 51.46 -19.55
N PHE A 17 -5.50 52.39 -19.67
CA PHE A 17 -4.07 52.09 -19.56
C PHE A 17 -3.71 51.52 -18.18
N CYS A 18 -4.19 52.12 -17.09
CA CYS A 18 -3.98 51.60 -15.74
C CYS A 18 -4.53 50.17 -15.56
N LEU A 19 -5.73 49.89 -16.10
CA LEU A 19 -6.32 48.55 -16.04
C LEU A 19 -5.52 47.52 -16.85
N VAL A 20 -5.01 47.90 -18.02
CA VAL A 20 -4.14 47.03 -18.83
C VAL A 20 -2.83 46.72 -18.09
N VAL A 21 -2.17 47.73 -17.52
CA VAL A 21 -0.94 47.53 -16.74
C VAL A 21 -1.20 46.65 -15.51
N LEU A 22 -2.30 46.89 -14.78
CA LEU A 22 -2.69 46.08 -13.62
C LEU A 22 -2.98 44.63 -14.02
N SER A 23 -3.67 44.43 -15.14
CA SER A 23 -3.96 43.09 -15.69
C SER A 23 -2.67 42.34 -16.02
N ILE A 24 -1.73 42.97 -16.73
CA ILE A 24 -0.43 42.37 -17.06
C ILE A 24 0.34 42.01 -15.78
N PHE A 25 0.39 42.91 -14.81
CA PHE A 25 1.09 42.69 -13.55
C PHE A 25 0.47 41.53 -12.75
N LEU A 26 -0.86 41.47 -12.65
CA LEU A 26 -1.58 40.39 -11.98
C LEU A 26 -1.40 39.06 -12.69
N SER A 27 -1.52 39.03 -14.02
CA SER A 27 -1.27 37.83 -14.82
C SER A 27 0.16 37.32 -14.63
N GLY A 28 1.16 38.22 -14.66
CA GLY A 28 2.55 37.87 -14.38
C GLY A 28 2.73 37.26 -12.99
N LYS A 29 2.13 37.87 -11.95
CA LYS A 29 2.18 37.36 -10.58
C LYS A 29 1.51 35.99 -10.43
N ILE A 30 0.39 35.76 -11.12
CA ILE A 30 -0.32 34.47 -11.13
C ILE A 30 0.58 33.40 -11.78
N VAL A 31 1.18 33.68 -12.93
CA VAL A 31 2.07 32.72 -13.62
C VAL A 31 3.27 32.36 -12.76
N VAL A 32 3.91 33.34 -12.13
CA VAL A 32 5.03 33.10 -11.21
C VAL A 32 4.58 32.23 -10.04
N ASN A 33 3.48 32.57 -9.37
CA ASN A 33 2.96 31.78 -8.25
C ASN A 33 2.61 30.34 -8.65
N VAL A 34 2.01 30.13 -9.81
CA VAL A 34 1.68 28.78 -10.31
C VAL A 34 2.95 27.98 -10.59
N LYS A 35 3.97 28.61 -11.20
CA LYS A 35 5.24 27.95 -11.47
C LYS A 35 5.97 27.57 -10.18
N THR A 36 6.05 28.49 -9.23
CA THR A 36 6.67 28.25 -7.91
C THR A 36 5.93 27.14 -7.17
N TYR A 37 4.59 27.18 -7.15
CA TYR A 37 3.78 26.13 -6.52
C TYR A 37 4.02 24.74 -7.14
N ARG A 38 4.13 24.64 -8.47
CA ARG A 38 4.44 23.37 -9.13
C ARG A 38 5.82 22.83 -8.73
N VAL A 39 6.84 23.70 -8.69
CA VAL A 39 8.20 23.32 -8.27
C VAL A 39 8.20 22.86 -6.81
N GLU A 40 7.57 23.60 -5.91
CA GLU A 40 7.47 23.23 -4.50
C GLU A 40 6.72 21.90 -4.29
N ARG A 41 5.65 21.68 -5.06
CA ARG A 41 4.89 20.42 -5.04
C ARG A 41 5.76 19.24 -5.51
N GLN A 42 6.49 19.41 -6.61
CA GLN A 42 7.41 18.38 -7.12
C GLN A 42 8.50 18.06 -6.08
N ASN A 43 9.12 19.09 -5.49
CA ASN A 43 10.14 18.92 -4.46
C ASN A 43 9.59 18.21 -3.21
N SER A 44 8.34 18.51 -2.84
CA SER A 44 7.65 17.85 -1.72
C SER A 44 7.44 16.35 -1.98
N LEU A 45 7.05 15.98 -3.20
CA LEU A 45 6.88 14.57 -3.58
C LEU A 45 8.21 13.82 -3.62
N VAL A 46 9.27 14.46 -4.14
CA VAL A 46 10.63 13.88 -4.16
C VAL A 46 11.17 13.68 -2.74
N LEU A 47 10.89 14.61 -1.82
CA LEU A 47 11.26 14.47 -0.42
C LEU A 47 10.58 13.26 0.22
N LEU A 48 9.26 13.10 0.00
CA LEU A 48 8.50 11.96 0.51
C LEU A 48 9.02 10.65 -0.07
N SER A 49 9.17 10.56 -1.39
CA SER A 49 9.61 9.32 -2.04
C SER A 49 11.00 8.88 -1.57
N ARG A 50 11.95 9.82 -1.45
CA ARG A 50 13.31 9.51 -0.95
C ARG A 50 13.31 9.09 0.51
N SER A 51 12.48 9.71 1.34
CA SER A 51 12.38 9.37 2.76
C SER A 51 11.79 7.98 2.96
N VAL A 52 10.77 7.66 2.15
CA VAL A 52 10.15 6.33 2.09
C VAL A 52 11.15 5.29 1.62
N GLU A 53 11.85 5.55 0.52
CA GLU A 53 12.87 4.66 -0.02
C GLU A 53 13.99 4.40 0.99
N ALA A 54 14.46 5.43 1.70
CA ALA A 54 15.46 5.27 2.75
C ALA A 54 14.95 4.40 3.91
N ALA A 55 13.69 4.56 4.32
CA ALA A 55 13.08 3.74 5.37
C ALA A 55 12.92 2.28 4.93
N TYR A 56 12.44 2.02 3.70
CA TYR A 56 12.25 0.66 3.19
C TYR A 56 13.57 -0.05 2.87
N SER A 57 14.53 0.62 2.24
CA SER A 57 15.77 -0.01 1.79
C SER A 57 16.85 -0.10 2.86
N ARG A 58 16.87 0.85 3.81
CA ARG A 58 17.92 0.95 4.84
C ARG A 58 17.39 0.78 6.26
N GLY A 59 16.07 0.69 6.45
CA GLY A 59 15.46 0.64 7.79
C GLY A 59 15.58 1.94 8.58
N ILE A 60 15.96 3.04 7.92
CA ILE A 60 16.22 4.33 8.59
C ILE A 60 14.96 5.18 8.51
N PHE A 61 14.24 5.28 9.62
CA PHE A 61 13.12 6.21 9.72
C PHE A 61 13.62 7.65 9.89
N PRO A 62 12.89 8.64 9.34
CA PRO A 62 13.21 10.05 9.56
C PRO A 62 13.23 10.39 11.06
N PRO A 63 14.13 11.26 11.52
CA PRO A 63 14.09 11.73 12.90
C PRO A 63 12.82 12.54 13.17
N GLU A 64 12.40 12.62 14.43
CA GLU A 64 11.20 13.37 14.87
C GLU A 64 11.25 14.84 14.38
N THR A 65 12.43 15.45 14.38
CA THR A 65 12.65 16.83 13.91
C THR A 65 12.32 17.04 12.42
N ALA A 66 12.34 15.97 11.60
CA ALA A 66 11.97 16.03 10.19
C ALA A 66 10.46 15.87 9.96
N MET A 67 9.69 15.46 10.97
CA MET A 67 8.26 15.15 10.83
C MET A 67 7.41 16.34 10.37
N PRO A 68 7.56 17.57 10.91
CA PRO A 68 6.78 18.71 10.43
C PRO A 68 7.00 18.99 8.94
N MET A 69 8.24 18.81 8.46
CA MET A 69 8.59 19.02 7.06
C MET A 69 7.97 17.95 6.16
N LEU A 70 7.98 16.68 6.57
CA LEU A 70 7.35 15.59 5.83
C LEU A 70 5.82 15.73 5.80
N GLU A 71 5.23 16.16 6.91
CA GLU A 71 3.79 16.42 6.99
C GLU A 71 3.38 17.57 6.06
N GLN A 72 4.17 18.65 6.03
CA GLN A 72 3.97 19.76 5.10
C GLN A 72 4.15 19.31 3.64
N ALA A 73 5.13 18.47 3.37
CA ALA A 73 5.37 17.92 2.03
C ALA A 73 4.18 17.07 1.57
N TYR A 74 3.59 16.27 2.44
CA TYR A 74 2.39 15.49 2.15
C TYR A 74 1.21 16.40 1.80
N ARG A 75 0.96 17.44 2.61
CA ARG A 75 -0.12 18.41 2.35
C ARG A 75 0.07 19.15 1.02
N ARG A 76 1.31 19.53 0.69
CA ARG A 76 1.65 20.19 -0.60
C ARG A 76 1.54 19.25 -1.80
N GLY A 77 1.90 17.99 -1.64
CA GLY A 77 1.81 16.98 -2.69
C GLY A 77 0.37 16.68 -3.13
N GLY A 78 -0.58 16.85 -2.21
CA GLY A 78 -2.02 16.68 -2.48
C GLY A 78 -2.34 15.25 -2.90
N LYS A 79 -3.12 15.09 -3.98
CA LYS A 79 -3.57 13.76 -4.47
C LYS A 79 -2.41 12.80 -4.78
N GLU A 80 -1.28 13.31 -5.25
CA GLU A 80 -0.11 12.50 -5.60
C GLU A 80 0.67 12.03 -4.36
N ALA A 81 0.49 12.67 -3.20
CA ALA A 81 1.16 12.27 -1.97
C ALA A 81 0.40 11.24 -1.15
N VAL A 82 -0.85 10.96 -1.53
CA VAL A 82 -1.78 10.06 -0.82
C VAL A 82 -1.18 8.69 -0.49
N SER A 83 -0.42 8.10 -1.43
CA SER A 83 0.24 6.81 -1.23
C SER A 83 1.26 6.80 -0.09
N TYR A 84 1.77 7.97 0.32
CA TYR A 84 2.71 8.12 1.41
C TYR A 84 2.05 8.27 2.79
N ALA A 85 0.71 8.23 2.88
CA ALA A 85 -0.01 8.30 4.15
C ALA A 85 0.37 7.16 5.10
N GLY A 86 0.53 5.93 4.58
CA GLY A 86 0.95 4.78 5.39
C GLY A 86 2.36 4.96 5.96
N PHE A 87 3.28 5.53 5.18
CA PHE A 87 4.62 5.86 5.65
C PHE A 87 4.60 6.90 6.77
N LEU A 88 3.81 7.97 6.62
CA LEU A 88 3.65 8.97 7.68
C LEU A 88 3.06 8.36 8.95
N ALA A 89 2.06 7.49 8.82
CA ALA A 89 1.50 6.77 9.95
C ALA A 89 2.58 5.99 10.71
N SER A 90 3.39 5.20 10.01
CA SER A 90 4.51 4.46 10.61
C SER A 90 5.51 5.39 11.31
N CYS A 91 5.86 6.52 10.70
CA CYS A 91 6.77 7.48 11.30
C CYS A 91 6.21 8.08 12.61
N PHE A 92 4.94 8.50 12.62
CA PHE A 92 4.32 9.06 13.83
C PHE A 92 4.14 8.02 14.94
N HIS A 93 3.85 6.76 14.59
CA HIS A 93 3.81 5.68 15.58
C HIS A 93 5.17 5.41 16.23
N ILE A 94 6.26 5.44 15.46
CA ILE A 94 7.63 5.27 15.97
C ILE A 94 8.03 6.41 16.91
N HIS A 95 7.60 7.63 16.61
CA HIS A 95 7.89 8.81 17.43
C HIS A 95 6.85 9.06 18.54
N ASN A 96 6.06 8.05 18.92
CA ASN A 96 5.05 8.13 19.99
C ASN A 96 4.00 9.25 19.83
N ASP A 97 3.62 9.58 18.59
CA ASP A 97 2.45 10.44 18.29
C ASP A 97 1.29 9.59 17.72
N PRO A 98 0.54 8.88 18.58
CA PRO A 98 -0.50 7.95 18.15
C PRO A 98 -1.70 8.66 17.50
N LEU A 99 -1.96 9.93 17.83
CA LEU A 99 -3.09 10.68 17.26
C LEU A 99 -2.84 11.03 15.80
N ARG A 100 -1.66 11.56 15.48
CA ARG A 100 -1.27 11.79 14.08
C ARG A 100 -1.07 10.48 13.34
N GLY A 101 -0.49 9.47 14.00
CA GLY A 101 -0.36 8.12 13.46
C GLY A 101 -1.71 7.52 13.04
N ALA A 102 -2.72 7.60 13.91
CA ALA A 102 -4.07 7.13 13.61
C ALA A 102 -4.75 7.94 12.48
N TYR A 103 -4.55 9.26 12.45
CA TYR A 103 -5.07 10.10 11.36
C TYR A 103 -4.52 9.66 9.99
N TYR A 104 -3.21 9.52 9.87
CA TYR A 104 -2.57 9.09 8.61
C TYR A 104 -2.85 7.62 8.30
N SER A 105 -3.03 6.76 9.30
CA SER A 105 -3.51 5.39 9.11
C SER A 105 -4.93 5.37 8.56
N GLY A 106 -5.81 6.23 9.05
CA GLY A 106 -7.17 6.40 8.54
C GLY A 106 -7.18 6.88 7.09
N LEU A 107 -6.33 7.84 6.74
CA LEU A 107 -6.15 8.28 5.35
C LEU A 107 -5.61 7.15 4.46
N ALA A 108 -4.58 6.45 4.92
CA ALA A 108 -4.01 5.30 4.20
C ALA A 108 -5.05 4.20 3.99
N TYR A 109 -5.89 3.93 5.00
CA TYR A 109 -6.98 2.97 4.93
C TYR A 109 -8.06 3.42 3.94
N GLN A 110 -8.55 4.66 4.03
CA GLN A 110 -9.53 5.21 3.10
C GLN A 110 -9.05 5.19 1.65
N HIS A 111 -7.77 5.50 1.42
CA HIS A 111 -7.18 5.46 0.10
C HIS A 111 -6.83 4.03 -0.36
N GLY A 112 -6.46 3.16 0.57
CA GLY A 112 -6.34 1.71 0.34
C GLY A 112 -7.66 1.07 -0.05
N THR A 113 -8.80 1.52 0.52
CA THR A 113 -10.14 1.06 0.11
C THR A 113 -10.56 1.58 -1.27
N HIS A 114 -9.94 2.65 -1.79
CA HIS A 114 -10.08 3.07 -3.18
C HIS A 114 -9.16 2.32 -4.15
N LEU A 115 -8.16 1.58 -3.64
CA LEU A 115 -7.31 0.66 -4.37
C LEU A 115 -7.83 -0.78 -4.17
N GLN A 116 -8.94 -1.06 -4.85
CA GLN A 116 -9.64 -2.35 -4.88
C GLN A 116 -10.19 -2.80 -3.52
N LEU A 117 -11.46 -3.27 -3.52
CA LEU A 117 -11.97 -4.10 -2.43
C LEU A 117 -10.93 -5.21 -2.15
N PRO A 118 -10.66 -5.57 -0.87
CA PRO A 118 -9.79 -6.71 -0.59
C PRO A 118 -10.31 -7.85 -1.45
N SER A 119 -9.43 -8.37 -2.31
CA SER A 119 -9.83 -9.42 -3.22
C SER A 119 -10.47 -10.54 -2.39
N PRO A 120 -11.46 -11.28 -2.91
CA PRO A 120 -12.07 -12.37 -2.15
C PRO A 120 -11.01 -13.30 -1.50
N GLN A 121 -9.84 -13.45 -2.14
CA GLN A 121 -8.69 -14.16 -1.60
C GLN A 121 -8.07 -13.51 -0.35
N HIS A 122 -7.97 -12.17 -0.28
CA HIS A 122 -7.47 -11.45 0.91
C HIS A 122 -8.44 -11.56 2.09
N ILE A 123 -9.75 -11.54 1.82
CA ILE A 123 -10.77 -11.75 2.85
C ILE A 123 -10.63 -13.17 3.41
N LEU A 124 -10.54 -14.17 2.53
CA LEU A 124 -10.37 -15.57 2.93
C LEU A 124 -9.07 -15.81 3.70
N LEU A 125 -7.96 -15.19 3.29
CA LEU A 125 -6.69 -15.28 4.04
C LEU A 125 -6.80 -14.73 5.45
N LYS A 126 -7.52 -13.61 5.62
CA LYS A 126 -7.78 -13.03 6.94
C LYS A 126 -8.67 -13.95 7.78
N GLU A 127 -9.76 -14.46 7.22
CA GLU A 127 -10.65 -15.39 7.91
C GLU A 127 -9.93 -16.68 8.34
N ILE A 128 -9.05 -17.22 7.49
CA ILE A 128 -8.18 -18.37 7.82
C ILE A 128 -7.25 -18.05 8.98
N ALA A 129 -6.63 -16.87 8.98
CA ALA A 129 -5.72 -16.45 10.05
C ALA A 129 -6.45 -16.26 11.38
N ASP A 130 -7.62 -15.62 11.35
CA ASP A 130 -8.47 -15.39 12.52
C ASP A 130 -8.98 -16.72 13.10
N ALA A 131 -9.50 -17.62 12.26
CA ALA A 131 -9.95 -18.96 12.68
C ALA A 131 -8.80 -19.83 13.24
N HIS A 132 -7.59 -19.68 12.70
CA HIS A 132 -6.42 -20.38 13.23
C HIS A 132 -5.99 -19.82 14.60
N ALA A 133 -6.07 -18.50 14.79
CA ALA A 133 -5.77 -17.87 16.08
C ALA A 133 -6.75 -18.31 17.19
N THR A 134 -8.02 -18.52 16.84
CA THR A 134 -9.07 -19.00 17.74
C THR A 134 -9.15 -20.53 17.84
N LYS A 135 -8.23 -21.26 17.18
CA LYS A 135 -8.18 -22.74 17.13
C LYS A 135 -9.46 -23.38 16.54
N GLN A 136 -10.20 -22.66 15.71
CA GLN A 136 -11.35 -23.17 14.96
C GLN A 136 -10.86 -23.94 13.72
N TYR A 137 -10.21 -25.07 13.94
CA TYR A 137 -9.50 -25.81 12.89
C TYR A 137 -10.39 -26.30 11.74
N GLN A 138 -11.66 -26.61 11.99
CA GLN A 138 -12.60 -26.98 10.93
C GLN A 138 -12.90 -25.80 10.00
N GLU A 139 -13.07 -24.61 10.57
CA GLU A 139 -13.30 -23.37 9.81
C GLU A 139 -12.06 -22.99 8.99
N VAL A 140 -10.85 -23.21 9.53
CA VAL A 140 -9.59 -23.09 8.77
C VAL A 140 -9.60 -23.98 7.54
N LEU A 141 -10.01 -25.25 7.66
CA LEU A 141 -10.06 -26.18 6.53
C LEU A 141 -11.12 -25.80 5.49
N ASP A 142 -12.30 -25.37 5.94
CA ASP A 142 -13.39 -24.99 5.04
C ASP A 142 -13.04 -23.72 4.24
N LYS A 143 -12.47 -22.71 4.90
CA LYS A 143 -12.00 -21.47 4.27
C LYS A 143 -10.77 -21.67 3.40
N SER A 144 -9.87 -22.58 3.76
CA SER A 144 -8.73 -22.95 2.91
C SER A 144 -9.19 -23.65 1.62
N ARG A 145 -10.23 -24.50 1.69
CA ARG A 145 -10.84 -25.10 0.48
C ARG A 145 -11.50 -24.05 -0.41
N GLU A 146 -12.21 -23.10 0.19
CA GLU A 146 -12.80 -21.96 -0.53
C GLU A 146 -11.71 -21.15 -1.24
N LEU A 147 -10.61 -20.82 -0.55
CA LEU A 147 -9.47 -20.12 -1.12
C LEU A 147 -8.85 -20.91 -2.27
N LEU A 148 -8.58 -22.22 -2.09
CA LEU A 148 -8.03 -23.08 -3.13
C LEU A 148 -8.91 -23.10 -4.37
N SER A 149 -10.23 -23.29 -4.22
CA SER A 149 -11.16 -23.29 -5.35
C SER A 149 -11.15 -21.97 -6.12
N SER A 150 -11.01 -20.84 -5.42
CA SER A 150 -10.96 -19.51 -6.03
C SER A 150 -9.69 -19.23 -6.83
N ILE A 151 -8.59 -19.93 -6.52
CA ILE A 151 -7.28 -19.74 -7.19
C ILE A 151 -6.90 -20.89 -8.12
N SER A 152 -7.62 -22.03 -8.08
CA SER A 152 -7.30 -23.26 -8.82
C SER A 152 -7.28 -23.09 -10.34
N SER A 153 -8.05 -22.15 -10.87
CA SER A 153 -8.16 -21.88 -12.31
C SER A 153 -7.15 -20.86 -12.83
N SER A 154 -6.45 -20.14 -11.95
CA SER A 154 -5.49 -19.10 -12.30
C SER A 154 -4.05 -19.63 -12.16
N LYS A 155 -3.22 -19.38 -13.18
CA LYS A 155 -1.77 -19.66 -13.15
C LYS A 155 -0.99 -18.63 -12.33
N ASP A 156 -1.66 -17.60 -11.80
CA ASP A 156 -1.02 -16.41 -11.27
C ASP A 156 -0.68 -16.53 -9.77
N PHE A 157 -1.09 -17.61 -9.09
CA PHE A 157 -1.00 -17.75 -7.64
C PHE A 157 -0.31 -19.05 -7.13
N PRO A 158 0.83 -19.49 -7.68
CA PRO A 158 1.47 -20.76 -7.30
C PRO A 158 1.93 -20.79 -5.83
N MET A 159 2.51 -19.70 -5.32
CA MET A 159 2.96 -19.62 -3.92
C MET A 159 1.80 -19.61 -2.92
N LEU A 160 0.70 -18.91 -3.25
CA LEU A 160 -0.49 -18.88 -2.40
C LEU A 160 -1.12 -20.27 -2.30
N ARG A 161 -1.18 -21.00 -3.43
CA ARG A 161 -1.65 -22.40 -3.46
C ARG A 161 -0.76 -23.31 -2.63
N PHE A 162 0.57 -23.18 -2.75
CA PHE A 162 1.53 -23.92 -1.93
C PHE A 162 1.31 -23.70 -0.42
N LEU A 163 1.27 -22.44 0.02
CA LEU A 163 1.09 -22.09 1.43
C LEU A 163 -0.27 -22.56 1.98
N THR A 164 -1.34 -22.47 1.17
CA THR A 164 -2.68 -22.90 1.57
C THR A 164 -2.75 -24.43 1.74
N LEU A 165 -2.16 -25.19 0.82
CA LEU A 165 -2.07 -26.65 0.93
C LEU A 165 -1.22 -27.08 2.14
N LEU A 166 -0.08 -26.41 2.38
CA LEU A 166 0.75 -26.67 3.55
C LEU A 166 -0.03 -26.45 4.85
N ARG A 167 -0.79 -25.35 4.94
CA ARG A 167 -1.63 -25.04 6.10
C ARG A 167 -2.70 -26.10 6.33
N MET A 168 -3.34 -26.59 5.27
CA MET A 168 -4.32 -27.67 5.37
C MET A 168 -3.69 -28.97 5.88
N ILE A 169 -2.48 -29.31 5.43
CA ILE A 169 -1.73 -30.48 5.92
C ILE A 169 -1.43 -30.34 7.41
N GLU A 170 -0.90 -29.19 7.86
CA GLU A 170 -0.58 -28.94 9.28
C GLU A 170 -1.82 -29.08 10.19
N VAL A 171 -2.95 -28.53 9.74
CA VAL A 171 -4.21 -28.58 10.50
C VAL A 171 -4.78 -30.00 10.50
N LYS A 172 -4.80 -30.69 9.36
CA LYS A 172 -5.26 -32.09 9.29
C LYS A 172 -4.38 -33.02 10.12
N GLU A 173 -3.06 -32.83 10.11
CA GLU A 173 -2.11 -33.56 10.95
C GLU A 173 -2.43 -33.33 12.44
N SER A 174 -2.69 -32.08 12.85
CA SER A 174 -3.10 -31.74 14.23
C SER A 174 -4.42 -32.38 14.64
N LEU A 175 -5.30 -32.67 13.68
CA LEU A 175 -6.60 -33.31 13.88
C LEU A 175 -6.58 -34.84 13.65
N ASN A 176 -5.41 -35.44 13.37
CA ASN A 176 -5.28 -36.85 12.96
C ASN A 176 -6.19 -37.23 11.78
N GLN A 177 -6.36 -36.33 10.81
CA GLN A 177 -7.14 -36.55 9.59
C GLN A 177 -6.22 -36.91 8.41
N ASP A 178 -6.77 -37.61 7.41
CA ASP A 178 -6.03 -37.90 6.17
C ASP A 178 -5.80 -36.63 5.34
N PHE A 179 -4.53 -36.41 4.97
CA PHE A 179 -4.02 -35.31 4.15
C PHE A 179 -3.29 -35.79 2.89
N SER A 180 -3.45 -37.06 2.51
CA SER A 180 -2.81 -37.69 1.35
C SER A 180 -3.08 -36.94 0.03
N LEU A 181 -4.29 -36.41 -0.13
CA LEU A 181 -4.72 -35.65 -1.30
C LEU A 181 -3.99 -34.31 -1.39
N GLU A 182 -4.00 -33.52 -0.30
CA GLU A 182 -3.31 -32.22 -0.27
C GLU A 182 -1.80 -32.38 -0.45
N LEU A 183 -1.21 -33.42 0.13
CA LEU A 183 0.22 -33.72 -0.04
C LEU A 183 0.56 -34.09 -1.49
N THR A 184 -0.30 -34.84 -2.17
CA THR A 184 -0.10 -35.20 -3.58
C THR A 184 -0.21 -33.97 -4.47
N GLU A 185 -1.20 -33.11 -4.21
CA GLU A 185 -1.38 -31.86 -4.94
C GLU A 185 -0.21 -30.89 -4.72
N LEU A 186 0.28 -30.77 -3.48
CA LEU A 186 1.41 -29.93 -3.13
C LEU A 186 2.68 -30.33 -3.91
N LYS A 187 2.95 -31.65 -3.99
CA LYS A 187 4.08 -32.20 -4.75
C LYS A 187 3.95 -32.01 -6.26
N ALA A 188 2.74 -31.85 -6.77
CA ALA A 188 2.48 -31.64 -8.19
C ALA A 188 2.60 -30.15 -8.61
N LEU A 189 2.84 -29.22 -7.68
CA LEU A 189 2.94 -27.80 -8.00
C LEU A 189 4.24 -27.47 -8.77
N PRO A 190 4.18 -26.61 -9.80
CA PRO A 190 5.37 -26.14 -10.49
C PRO A 190 6.25 -25.33 -9.51
N GLY A 191 7.54 -25.67 -9.42
CA GLY A 191 8.47 -25.07 -8.48
C GLY A 191 8.43 -25.65 -7.07
N PHE A 192 7.77 -26.80 -6.84
CA PHE A 192 7.75 -27.48 -5.55
C PHE A 192 9.16 -27.67 -4.94
N GLU A 193 10.14 -28.06 -5.77
CA GLU A 193 11.54 -28.21 -5.33
C GLU A 193 12.17 -26.89 -4.84
N ASP A 194 11.79 -25.76 -5.45
CA ASP A 194 12.25 -24.42 -5.03
C ASP A 194 11.57 -23.97 -3.73
N TYR A 195 10.28 -24.29 -3.57
CA TYR A 195 9.53 -24.01 -2.34
C TYR A 195 9.94 -24.91 -1.17
N GLU A 196 10.41 -26.13 -1.47
CA GLU A 196 10.92 -27.09 -0.49
C GLU A 196 12.20 -26.57 0.22
N GLN A 197 12.99 -25.73 -0.45
CA GLN A 197 14.21 -25.11 0.11
C GLN A 197 13.93 -23.97 1.10
N PHE A 198 12.70 -23.46 1.19
CA PHE A 198 12.37 -22.30 2.02
C PHE A 198 12.36 -22.61 3.54
N TYR A 199 12.44 -23.89 3.94
CA TYR A 199 12.66 -24.29 5.33
C TYR A 199 14.13 -24.06 5.73
N LYS A 200 14.39 -22.82 6.16
CA LYS A 200 15.72 -22.25 6.42
C LYS A 200 16.51 -22.87 7.58
N ASP A 201 15.92 -23.83 8.32
CA ASP A 201 16.51 -24.37 9.55
C ASP A 201 17.16 -25.75 9.38
N GLY A 202 17.44 -26.20 8.15
CA GLY A 202 18.25 -27.39 7.90
C GLY A 202 17.66 -28.72 8.43
N VAL A 203 16.42 -28.70 8.91
CA VAL A 203 15.76 -29.83 9.53
C VAL A 203 14.40 -30.02 8.84
N TRP A 204 14.44 -30.90 7.83
CA TRP A 204 13.35 -31.67 7.24
C TRP A 204 12.56 -30.97 6.13
N THR A 205 12.86 -31.36 4.90
CA THR A 205 12.03 -31.00 3.76
C THR A 205 10.64 -31.65 3.86
N ILE A 206 9.61 -31.05 3.26
CA ILE A 206 8.24 -31.59 3.26
C ILE A 206 8.23 -33.03 2.73
N SER A 207 9.04 -33.32 1.70
CA SER A 207 9.17 -34.68 1.17
C SER A 207 9.75 -35.64 2.21
N LYS A 208 10.74 -35.22 3.02
CA LYS A 208 11.30 -36.06 4.09
C LYS A 208 10.30 -36.29 5.23
N ARG A 209 9.65 -35.24 5.73
CA ARG A 209 8.67 -35.32 6.83
C ARG A 209 7.52 -36.28 6.53
N TYR A 210 7.03 -36.30 5.29
CA TYR A 210 5.88 -37.12 4.91
C TYR A 210 6.24 -38.37 4.07
N SER A 211 7.52 -38.62 3.80
CA SER A 211 7.99 -39.88 3.17
C SER A 211 7.81 -41.10 4.07
N SER A 212 7.95 -40.92 5.39
CA SER A 212 7.82 -41.99 6.40
C SER A 212 6.37 -42.46 6.61
N LEU A 213 5.37 -41.64 6.25
CA LEU A 213 3.96 -41.98 6.36
C LEU A 213 3.48 -42.98 5.29
N ARG A 214 4.22 -43.16 4.19
CA ARG A 214 3.99 -44.27 3.24
C ARG A 214 4.51 -45.62 3.74
N ALA A 215 5.33 -45.66 4.78
CA ALA A 215 5.92 -46.90 5.30
C ALA A 215 5.09 -47.55 6.44
N LEU A 216 3.97 -46.94 6.81
CA LEU A 216 3.10 -47.38 7.92
C LEU A 216 1.69 -47.81 7.47
N TYR A 217 1.49 -48.02 6.17
CA TYR A 217 0.34 -48.74 5.60
C TYR A 217 0.81 -49.79 4.60
#